data_AF-A0A349PNA4-F1
#
_entry.id   AF-A0A349PNA4-F1
#
_cell.length_a   1.000
_cell.length_b   1.000
_cell.length_c   1.000
_cell.angle_alpha   90.00
_cell.angle_beta   90.00
_cell.angle_gamma   90.00
#
_symmetry.space_group_name_H-M   'P 1'
#
loop_
_entity.id
_entity.type
_entity.pdbx_description
1 polymer ?
#
loop_
_entity_poly.entity_id
_entity_poly.type
_entity_poly.pdbx_seq_one_letter_code
_entity_poly.pdbx_strand_id
1 'polypeptide(L)'
;MMEDAMIIPAKIAGAQAVDLYDLKMENATIIRKAARDLYVHAGSLRFDKDIQDKDYIYLLRNEIDEFRLLFIDWVASFDVWSYIKDDWGLFNPPGVSAHDKDPDEDIPFNPDDFLNFDDDEDDDNKDD
;
A
#
# COMPACT_ATOMS: atom_id res chain seq x y z
N MET A 1 -13.70 8.41 10.93
CA MET A 1 -14.13 8.90 9.61
C MET A 1 -13.13 9.83 8.96
N MET A 2 -12.87 11.04 9.49
CA MET A 2 -11.93 11.97 8.84
C MET A 2 -10.50 11.42 8.79
N GLU A 3 -10.03 10.82 9.89
CA GLU A 3 -8.76 10.11 9.96
C GLU A 3 -8.69 8.98 8.90
N ASP A 4 -9.71 8.11 8.86
CA ASP A 4 -9.79 7.01 7.88
C ASP A 4 -9.78 7.52 6.43
N ALA A 5 -10.47 8.62 6.14
CA ALA A 5 -10.51 9.21 4.81
C ALA A 5 -9.16 9.83 4.41
N MET A 6 -8.41 10.39 5.37
CA MET A 6 -7.11 11.00 5.11
C MET A 6 -5.97 9.97 5.01
N ILE A 7 -6.06 8.85 5.72
CA ILE A 7 -4.99 7.84 5.72
C ILE A 7 -4.95 7.03 4.42
N ILE A 8 -6.11 6.79 3.77
CA ILE A 8 -6.20 6.04 2.51
C ILE A 8 -5.28 6.63 1.42
N PRO A 9 -5.41 7.91 1.02
CA PRO A 9 -4.55 8.48 -0.02
C PRO A 9 -3.08 8.54 0.39
N ALA A 10 -2.78 8.81 1.65
CA ALA A 10 -1.40 8.83 2.15
C ALA A 10 -0.72 7.46 2.02
N LYS A 11 -1.46 6.36 2.28
CA LYS A 11 -0.94 5.00 2.16
C LYS A 11 -0.86 4.52 0.73
N ILE A 12 -1.74 4.98 -0.16
CA ILE A 12 -1.60 4.75 -1.60
C ILE A 12 -0.30 5.39 -2.10
N ALA A 13 -0.06 6.66 -1.75
CA ALA A 13 1.18 7.35 -2.12
C ALA A 13 2.42 6.64 -1.59
N GLY A 14 2.40 6.19 -0.33
CA GLY A 14 3.49 5.43 0.27
C GLY A 14 3.77 4.10 -0.46
N ALA A 15 2.72 3.38 -0.87
CA ALA A 15 2.86 2.13 -1.62
C ALA A 15 3.34 2.33 -3.06
N GLN A 16 3.09 3.50 -3.68
CA GLN A 16 3.57 3.83 -5.02
C GLN A 16 5.03 4.28 -5.04
N ALA A 17 5.58 4.71 -3.89
CA ALA A 17 6.95 5.21 -3.77
C ALA A 17 7.99 4.11 -3.50
N VAL A 18 7.56 2.85 -3.40
CA VAL A 18 8.37 1.70 -3.02
C VAL A 18 8.03 0.55 -3.94
N ASP A 19 8.98 -0.32 -4.27
CA ASP A 19 8.72 -1.50 -5.11
C ASP A 19 8.46 -2.79 -4.32
N LEU A 20 9.00 -2.88 -3.10
CA LEU A 20 8.91 -4.02 -2.20
C LEU A 20 7.46 -4.39 -1.83
N TYR A 21 7.13 -5.65 -2.03
CA TYR A 21 5.85 -6.31 -1.82
C TYR A 21 5.39 -6.26 -0.39
N ASP A 22 6.26 -6.59 0.57
CA ASP A 22 5.96 -6.58 2.00
C ASP A 22 5.50 -5.18 2.44
N LEU A 23 6.26 -4.14 2.09
CA LEU A 23 5.89 -2.75 2.38
C LEU A 23 4.63 -2.29 1.63
N LYS A 24 4.43 -2.72 0.38
CA LYS A 24 3.16 -2.48 -0.35
C LYS A 24 1.97 -3.13 0.35
N MET A 25 2.13 -4.36 0.82
CA MET A 25 1.08 -5.12 1.49
C MET A 25 0.76 -4.57 2.89
N GLU A 26 1.74 -4.06 3.62
CA GLU A 26 1.52 -3.31 4.86
C GLU A 26 0.63 -2.08 4.62
N ASN A 27 0.98 -1.26 3.63
CA ASN A 27 0.18 -0.10 3.25
C ASN A 27 -1.24 -0.51 2.81
N ALA A 28 -1.36 -1.54 1.98
CA ALA A 28 -2.63 -2.08 1.53
C ALA A 28 -3.50 -2.57 2.71
N THR A 29 -2.89 -3.17 3.73
CA THR A 29 -3.59 -3.62 4.94
C THR A 29 -4.20 -2.43 5.70
N ILE A 30 -3.46 -1.34 5.85
CA ILE A 30 -3.94 -0.11 6.49
C ILE A 30 -5.07 0.52 5.67
N ILE A 31 -4.93 0.60 4.34
CA ILE A 31 -5.98 1.11 3.44
C ILE A 31 -7.27 0.30 3.60
N ARG A 32 -7.18 -1.03 3.55
CA ARG A 32 -8.34 -1.92 3.71
C ARG A 32 -9.04 -1.71 5.05
N LYS A 33 -8.26 -1.58 6.13
CA LYS A 33 -8.78 -1.33 7.48
C LYS A 33 -9.51 0.02 7.54
N ALA A 34 -8.89 1.09 7.07
CA ALA A 34 -9.49 2.42 7.02
C ALA A 34 -10.77 2.46 6.15
N ALA A 35 -10.77 1.82 4.97
CA ALA A 35 -11.95 1.76 4.11
C ALA A 35 -13.11 1.00 4.77
N ARG A 36 -12.83 -0.09 5.49
CA ARG A 36 -13.84 -0.83 6.28
C ARG A 36 -14.39 -0.01 7.43
N ASP A 37 -13.52 0.68 8.17
CA ASP A 37 -13.93 1.56 9.27
C ASP A 37 -14.80 2.70 8.73
N LEU A 38 -14.43 3.31 7.60
CA LEU A 38 -15.21 4.35 6.92
C LEU A 38 -16.59 3.83 6.50
N TYR A 39 -16.66 2.62 5.95
CA TYR A 39 -17.92 1.97 5.55
C TYR A 39 -18.87 1.75 6.75
N VAL A 40 -18.33 1.23 7.86
CA VAL A 40 -19.09 0.99 9.09
C VAL A 40 -19.56 2.31 9.69
N HIS A 41 -18.67 3.29 9.82
CA HIS A 41 -19.01 4.61 10.35
C HIS A 41 -20.08 5.29 9.50
N ALA A 42 -19.91 5.34 8.17
CA ALA A 42 -20.91 5.88 7.26
C ALA A 42 -22.26 5.17 7.44
N GLY A 43 -22.25 3.84 7.50
CA GLY A 43 -23.45 3.05 7.75
C GLY A 43 -24.18 3.39 9.05
N SER A 44 -23.42 3.65 10.11
CA SER A 44 -23.98 3.94 11.44
C SER A 44 -24.76 5.27 11.48
N LEU A 45 -24.37 6.25 10.64
CA LEU A 45 -25.03 7.56 10.55
C LEU A 45 -26.51 7.47 10.14
N ARG A 46 -26.95 6.35 9.52
CA ARG A 46 -28.37 6.17 9.15
C ARG A 46 -29.31 6.06 10.35
N PHE A 47 -28.76 5.72 11.51
CA PHE A 47 -29.48 5.62 12.77
C PHE A 47 -29.50 6.93 13.56
N ASP A 48 -28.72 7.92 13.14
CA ASP A 48 -28.76 9.25 13.72
C ASP A 48 -30.08 9.95 13.33
N LYS A 49 -30.72 10.57 14.31
CA LYS A 49 -32.01 11.27 14.13
C LYS A 49 -31.83 12.66 13.53
N ASP A 50 -30.66 13.26 13.73
CA ASP A 50 -30.36 14.63 13.29
C ASP A 50 -29.89 14.67 11.82
N ILE A 51 -29.54 13.52 11.26
CA ILE A 51 -29.14 13.37 9.85
C ILE A 51 -30.35 13.06 8.98
N GLN A 52 -30.80 14.09 8.26
CA GLN A 52 -31.97 13.98 7.36
C GLN A 52 -31.60 13.39 6.00
N ASP A 53 -30.39 13.66 5.50
CA ASP A 53 -29.94 13.21 4.18
C ASP A 53 -29.38 11.78 4.24
N LYS A 54 -30.29 10.81 4.21
CA LYS A 54 -29.93 9.39 4.21
C LYS A 54 -29.40 8.93 2.87
N ASP A 55 -29.79 9.59 1.77
CA ASP A 55 -29.39 9.24 0.41
C ASP A 55 -27.89 9.45 0.21
N TYR A 56 -27.33 10.53 0.78
CA TYR A 56 -25.89 10.74 0.80
C TYR A 56 -25.12 9.60 1.49
N ILE A 57 -25.71 8.97 2.52
CA ILE A 57 -25.11 7.83 3.20
C ILE A 57 -25.12 6.56 2.31
N TYR A 58 -26.12 6.39 1.46
CA TYR A 58 -26.13 5.31 0.47
C TYR A 58 -25.08 5.57 -0.61
N LEU A 59 -25.00 6.80 -1.11
CA LEU A 59 -23.98 7.20 -2.08
C LEU A 59 -22.57 6.90 -1.55
N LEU A 60 -22.22 7.40 -0.37
CA LEU A 60 -20.90 7.14 0.23
C LEU A 60 -20.56 5.65 0.37
N ARG A 61 -21.54 4.82 0.72
CA ARG A 61 -21.29 3.38 0.86
C ARG A 61 -21.09 2.69 -0.49
N ASN A 62 -21.83 3.10 -1.51
CA ASN A 62 -21.65 2.59 -2.86
C ASN A 62 -20.26 2.96 -3.40
N GLU A 63 -19.82 4.21 -3.21
CA GLU A 63 -18.47 4.66 -3.62
C GLU A 63 -17.36 3.84 -2.92
N ILE A 64 -17.51 3.54 -1.64
CA ILE A 64 -16.55 2.68 -0.92
C ILE A 64 -16.57 1.24 -1.47
N ASP A 65 -17.74 0.72 -1.85
CA ASP A 65 -17.88 -0.61 -2.46
C ASP A 65 -17.26 -0.65 -3.87
N GLU A 66 -17.34 0.43 -4.66
CA GLU A 66 -16.66 0.57 -5.95
C GLU A 66 -15.14 0.68 -5.77
N PHE A 67 -14.67 1.52 -4.84
CA PHE A 67 -13.26 1.61 -4.47
C PHE A 67 -12.68 0.26 -4.08
N ARG A 68 -13.45 -0.58 -3.36
CA ARG A 68 -13.02 -1.93 -2.97
C ARG A 68 -12.66 -2.79 -4.18
N LEU A 69 -13.37 -2.68 -5.30
CA LEU A 69 -13.07 -3.43 -6.51
C LEU A 69 -11.74 -2.98 -7.12
N LEU A 70 -11.55 -1.65 -7.25
CA LEU A 70 -10.30 -1.07 -7.73
C LEU A 70 -9.11 -1.45 -6.83
N PHE A 71 -9.33 -1.47 -5.51
CA PHE A 71 -8.32 -1.88 -4.53
C PHE A 71 -7.90 -3.34 -4.70
N ILE A 72 -8.83 -4.25 -5.03
CA ILE A 72 -8.51 -5.66 -5.27
C ILE A 72 -7.60 -5.79 -6.49
N ASP A 73 -7.96 -5.14 -7.60
CA ASP A 73 -7.17 -5.16 -8.83
C ASP A 73 -5.79 -4.53 -8.63
N TRP A 74 -5.72 -3.45 -7.85
CA TRP A 74 -4.47 -2.79 -7.49
C TRP A 74 -3.54 -3.71 -6.69
N VAL A 75 -4.03 -4.39 -5.64
CA VAL A 75 -3.22 -5.33 -4.85
C VAL A 75 -2.77 -6.53 -5.70
N ALA A 76 -3.63 -7.02 -6.60
CA ALA A 76 -3.30 -8.11 -7.51
C ALA A 76 -2.19 -7.76 -8.51
N SER A 77 -1.88 -6.48 -8.70
CA SER A 77 -0.80 -6.03 -9.58
C SER A 77 0.59 -6.06 -8.92
N PHE A 78 0.69 -6.33 -7.62
CA PHE A 78 1.98 -6.31 -6.93
C PHE A 78 2.84 -7.53 -7.31
N ASP A 79 4.13 -7.30 -7.55
CA ASP A 79 5.09 -8.39 -7.74
C ASP A 79 5.43 -9.01 -6.39
N VAL A 80 4.96 -10.22 -6.17
CA VAL A 80 5.15 -10.97 -4.91
C VAL A 80 6.62 -11.31 -4.67
N TRP A 81 7.45 -11.40 -5.72
CA TRP A 81 8.85 -11.83 -5.59
C TRP A 81 9.84 -10.68 -5.33
N SER A 82 9.38 -9.42 -5.38
CA SER A 82 10.15 -8.28 -4.91
C SER A 82 9.84 -8.06 -3.42
N TYR A 83 10.55 -8.69 -2.50
CA TYR A 83 10.21 -8.62 -1.06
C TYR A 83 11.46 -8.64 -0.18
N ILE A 84 11.33 -8.09 1.03
CA ILE A 84 12.20 -8.42 2.16
C ILE A 84 11.48 -9.46 3.01
N LYS A 85 12.20 -10.48 3.49
CA LYS A 85 11.61 -11.51 4.34
C LYS A 85 10.99 -10.87 5.59
N ASP A 86 9.69 -11.08 5.76
CA ASP A 86 8.93 -10.67 6.93
C ASP A 86 9.02 -11.75 8.01
N ASP A 87 9.60 -11.40 9.16
CA ASP A 87 9.74 -12.28 10.32
C ASP A 87 8.41 -12.57 11.03
N TRP A 88 7.35 -11.81 10.75
CA TRP A 88 5.99 -12.14 11.20
C TRP A 88 5.28 -13.07 10.22
N GLY A 89 5.79 -13.19 8.99
CA GLY A 89 5.29 -14.08 7.95
C GLY A 89 3.94 -13.69 7.35
N LEU A 90 3.46 -12.46 7.58
CA LEU A 90 2.18 -11.99 7.06
C LEU A 90 2.25 -11.65 5.58
N PHE A 91 3.40 -11.17 5.12
CA PHE A 91 3.60 -10.69 3.75
C PHE A 91 4.69 -11.46 2.99
N ASN A 92 5.06 -12.64 3.48
CA ASN A 92 5.98 -13.51 2.76
C ASN A 92 5.32 -14.15 1.52
N PRO A 93 6.08 -14.34 0.43
CA PRO A 93 5.62 -15.07 -0.74
C PRO A 93 5.24 -16.53 -0.43
N PRO A 94 4.44 -17.16 -1.30
CA PRO A 94 4.16 -18.59 -1.19
C PRO A 94 5.45 -19.42 -1.15
N GLY A 95 5.59 -20.22 -0.09
CA GLY A 95 6.75 -21.09 0.10
C GLY A 95 7.89 -20.50 0.92
N VAL A 96 7.78 -19.25 1.37
CA VAL A 96 8.76 -18.59 2.26
C VAL A 96 8.18 -18.55 3.67
N SER A 97 8.80 -19.26 4.61
CA SER A 97 8.40 -19.25 6.01
C SER A 97 9.18 -18.19 6.79
N ALA A 98 8.53 -17.57 7.77
CA ALA A 98 9.23 -16.70 8.74
C ALA A 98 10.36 -17.45 9.49
N HIS A 99 10.23 -18.77 9.63
CA HIS A 99 11.24 -19.61 10.28
C HIS A 99 12.41 -20.03 9.39
N ASP A 100 12.33 -19.76 8.08
CA ASP A 100 13.44 -20.07 7.19
C ASP A 100 14.60 -19.10 7.46
N LYS A 101 15.83 -19.56 7.22
CA LYS A 101 16.98 -18.67 7.25
C LYS A 101 16.84 -17.68 6.09
N ASP A 102 17.02 -16.39 6.37
CA ASP A 102 17.01 -15.38 5.32
C ASP A 102 18.18 -15.65 4.35
N PRO A 103 17.94 -15.77 3.03
CA PRO A 103 19.03 -15.88 2.06
C PRO A 103 20.00 -14.70 2.10
N ASP A 104 19.53 -13.51 2.51
CA ASP A 104 20.34 -12.28 2.51
C ASP A 104 21.13 -12.07 3.81
N GLU A 105 20.84 -12.84 4.87
CA GLU A 105 21.54 -12.76 6.17
C GLU A 105 23.06 -12.99 6.07
N ASP A 106 23.48 -13.84 5.12
CA ASP A 106 24.89 -14.19 4.93
C ASP A 106 25.61 -13.26 3.93
N ILE A 107 24.90 -12.31 3.32
CA ILE A 107 25.46 -11.40 2.32
C ILE A 107 26.14 -10.23 3.05
N PRO A 108 27.46 -10.04 2.93
CA PRO A 108 28.15 -8.91 3.54
C PRO A 108 27.66 -7.59 2.93
N PHE A 109 27.35 -6.60 3.76
CA PHE A 109 27.03 -5.25 3.27
C PHE A 109 28.22 -4.68 2.50
N ASN A 110 28.01 -4.37 1.22
CA ASN A 110 28.97 -3.69 0.37
C ASN A 110 28.51 -2.25 0.09
N PRO A 111 29.20 -1.23 0.62
CA PRO A 111 28.82 0.17 0.42
C PRO A 111 28.82 0.61 -1.05
N ASP A 112 29.69 0.01 -1.89
CA ASP A 112 29.86 0.42 -3.29
C ASP A 112 28.62 0.10 -4.14
N ASP A 113 27.86 -0.93 -3.79
CA ASP A 113 26.60 -1.30 -4.47
C ASP A 113 25.48 -0.27 -4.24
N PHE A 114 25.59 0.54 -3.18
CA PHE A 114 24.62 1.59 -2.82
C PHE A 114 25.04 2.98 -3.33
N LEU A 115 26.34 3.16 -3.60
CA LEU A 115 26.94 4.44 -3.97
C LEU A 115 27.22 4.58 -5.48
N ASN A 116 27.05 3.52 -6.27
CA ASN A 116 26.94 3.60 -7.72
C ASN A 116 25.61 4.26 -8.13
N PHE A 117 25.45 5.53 -7.74
CA PHE A 117 24.76 6.50 -8.56
C PHE A 117 25.70 6.74 -9.73
N ASP A 118 25.64 5.89 -10.76
CA ASP A 118 26.28 6.24 -12.02
C ASP A 118 25.71 7.61 -12.41
N ASP A 119 26.60 8.60 -12.42
CA ASP A 119 26.39 9.93 -12.96
C ASP A 119 25.87 9.77 -14.40
N ASP A 120 24.55 9.74 -14.58
CA ASP A 120 23.91 10.18 -15.81
C ASP A 120 24.07 11.73 -15.86
N GLU A 121 25.31 12.22 -15.85
CA GLU A 121 25.63 13.60 -16.21
C GLU A 121 25.39 13.73 -17.72
N ASP A 122 24.36 14.49 -18.05
CA ASP A 122 24.08 15.10 -19.34
C ASP A 122 25.36 15.50 -20.10
N ASP A 123 25.70 14.79 -21.19
CA ASP A 123 26.57 15.33 -22.27
C ASP A 123 25.72 15.61 -23.52
N ASP A 124 24.57 16.26 -23.33
CA ASP A 124 23.87 17.01 -24.37
C ASP A 124 24.41 18.46 -24.38
N ASN A 125 25.66 18.65 -24.82
CA ASN A 125 26.13 19.90 -25.45
C ASN A 125 27.56 19.78 -25.97
N LYS A 126 27.70 19.44 -27.26
CA LYS A 126 28.66 20.12 -28.14
C LYS A 126 28.03 20.33 -29.51
N ASP A 127 27.52 21.55 -29.69
CA ASP A 127 27.37 22.22 -30.97
C ASP A 127 28.63 22.05 -31.83
N ASP A 128 28.44 21.70 -33.11
CA ASP A 128 29.21 22.20 -34.26
C ASP A 128 28.39 22.04 -35.56
#